data_AF-A0A1H4Y187-F1
#
_entry.id   AF-A0A1H4Y187-F1
#
_cell.length_a   1.000
_cell.length_b   1.000
_cell.length_c   1.000
_cell.angle_alpha   90.00
_cell.angle_beta   90.00
_cell.angle_gamma   90.00
#
_symmetry.space_group_name_H-M   'P 1'
#
loop_
_entity.id
_entity.type
_entity.pdbx_description
1 polymer ?
#
loop_
_entity_poly.entity_id
_entity_poly.type
_entity_poly.pdbx_seq_one_letter_code
_entity_poly.pdbx_strand_id
1 'polypeptide(L)'
;MGIVHRATLSPSKQEIVEAWLQTRTWPTGKVVAEKLAEYRYDDPDGEVGVETILWRCDDGAVVQTPLTYRAAPLAGAEDHLITTTQHSVLGERWVYDGCGDPVWARTLVTGILTGARQSQMFLEQDGERVDIPARMQVRGSGSGTSAPPVASIDEVTDDGNLTVVRAGDTEIALARVLGTPLGEGPHLLGRVGHRGETTVLAVLRTH
;
A
#
# COMPACT_ATOMS: atom_id res chain seq x y z
N MET A 1 3.90 -15.23 -2.02
CA MET A 1 3.25 -16.04 -0.96
C MET A 1 3.42 -15.28 0.35
N GLY A 2 2.38 -14.61 0.81
CA GLY A 2 2.41 -13.77 2.00
C GLY A 2 2.37 -14.55 3.32
N ILE A 3 3.49 -15.15 3.72
CA ILE A 3 3.65 -15.65 5.08
C ILE A 3 3.68 -14.46 6.04
N VAL A 4 2.77 -14.44 7.01
CA VAL A 4 2.83 -13.51 8.13
C VAL A 4 3.61 -14.20 9.23
N HIS A 5 4.86 -13.80 9.43
CA HIS A 5 5.61 -14.22 10.61
C HIS A 5 4.98 -13.57 11.85
N ARG A 6 4.94 -14.29 12.98
CA ARG A 6 4.73 -13.66 14.29
C ARG A 6 5.99 -12.86 14.65
N ALA A 7 6.17 -11.75 13.95
CA ALA A 7 7.32 -10.91 14.03
C ALA A 7 6.96 -9.55 14.60
N THR A 8 7.90 -9.00 15.35
CA THR A 8 7.86 -7.61 15.77
C THR A 8 8.75 -6.79 14.84
N LEU A 9 8.32 -5.54 14.63
CA LEU A 9 9.09 -4.52 13.95
C LEU A 9 9.52 -3.49 14.98
N SER A 10 10.76 -3.01 14.90
CA SER A 10 11.27 -1.91 15.73
C SER A 10 12.03 -0.91 14.84
N PRO A 11 11.49 0.29 14.59
CA PRO A 11 10.17 0.78 15.03
C PRO A 11 9.00 -0.02 14.44
N SER A 12 7.86 -0.02 15.14
CA SER A 12 6.61 -0.66 14.71
C SER A 12 5.97 0.10 13.54
N LYS A 13 5.06 -0.56 12.80
CA LYS A 13 4.39 0.05 11.64
C LYS A 13 3.66 1.36 11.99
N GLN A 14 3.04 1.42 13.18
CA GLN A 14 2.36 2.63 13.64
C GLN A 14 3.36 3.76 13.92
N GLU A 15 4.46 3.47 14.63
CA GLU A 15 5.50 4.46 14.90
C GLU A 15 6.14 5.00 13.62
N ILE A 16 6.39 4.11 12.65
CA ILE A 16 6.91 4.48 11.33
C ILE A 16 5.97 5.46 10.62
N VAL A 17 4.68 5.10 10.53
CA VAL A 17 3.70 5.92 9.82
C VAL A 17 3.45 7.24 10.54
N GLU A 18 3.28 7.22 11.86
CA GLU A 18 3.03 8.44 12.64
C GLU A 18 4.18 9.43 12.50
N ALA A 19 5.43 8.97 12.59
CA ALA A 19 6.61 9.80 12.35
C ALA A 19 6.65 10.35 10.92
N TRP A 20 6.30 9.53 9.93
CA TRP A 20 6.26 9.95 8.53
C TRP A 20 5.19 11.00 8.26
N LEU A 21 3.99 10.86 8.83
CA LEU A 21 2.88 11.81 8.65
C LEU A 21 3.22 13.22 9.13
N GLN A 22 4.09 13.37 10.13
CA GLN A 22 4.60 14.68 10.58
C GLN A 22 5.34 15.44 9.47
N THR A 23 5.90 14.72 8.49
CA THR A 23 6.63 15.30 7.37
C THR A 23 5.77 15.59 6.15
N ARG A 24 4.50 15.17 6.17
CA ARG A 24 3.57 15.31 5.04
C ARG A 24 2.70 16.55 5.21
N THR A 25 2.21 17.11 4.10
CA THR A 25 1.22 18.20 4.13
C THR A 25 -0.21 17.69 4.36
N TRP A 26 -0.44 16.40 4.17
CA TRP A 26 -1.69 15.68 4.40
C TRP A 26 -1.50 14.54 5.42
N PRO A 27 -2.57 14.06 6.07
CA PRO A 27 -3.81 14.79 6.34
C PRO A 27 -3.55 15.95 7.32
N THR A 28 -4.59 16.64 7.79
CA THR A 28 -4.46 17.65 8.87
C THR A 28 -4.04 17.00 10.19
N GLY A 29 -4.74 15.93 10.62
CA GLY A 29 -4.46 15.20 11.86
C GLY A 29 -3.25 14.27 11.74
N LYS A 30 -2.22 14.49 12.55
CA LYS A 30 -0.93 13.81 12.39
C LYS A 30 -0.70 12.66 13.36
N VAL A 31 -1.62 12.43 14.29
CA VAL A 31 -1.51 11.38 15.31
C VAL A 31 -2.37 10.20 14.89
N VAL A 32 -1.83 8.99 14.93
CA VAL A 32 -2.57 7.77 14.60
C VAL A 32 -3.39 7.35 15.81
N ALA A 33 -4.71 7.40 15.69
CA ALA A 33 -5.63 6.96 16.72
C ALA A 33 -5.89 5.45 16.66
N GLU A 34 -6.03 4.88 15.45
CA GLU A 34 -6.39 3.47 15.27
C GLU A 34 -5.90 2.92 13.92
N LYS A 35 -5.48 1.65 13.90
CA LYS A 35 -5.35 0.88 12.66
C LYS A 35 -6.69 0.26 12.27
N LEU A 36 -7.28 0.70 11.16
CA LEU A 36 -8.60 0.21 10.73
C LEU A 36 -8.52 -1.12 9.99
N ALA A 37 -7.64 -1.20 8.99
CA ALA A 37 -7.51 -2.40 8.16
C ALA A 37 -6.22 -2.37 7.34
N GLU A 38 -5.92 -3.49 6.68
CA GLU A 38 -4.80 -3.61 5.76
C GLU A 38 -5.14 -4.59 4.63
N TYR A 39 -4.48 -4.40 3.49
CA TYR A 39 -4.43 -5.37 2.40
C TYR A 39 -3.02 -5.49 1.85
N ARG A 40 -2.75 -6.58 1.13
CA ARG A 40 -1.46 -6.85 0.52
C ARG A 40 -1.67 -7.33 -0.91
N TYR A 41 -0.67 -7.07 -1.73
CA TYR A 41 -0.42 -7.81 -2.96
C TYR A 41 0.89 -8.59 -2.80
N ASP A 42 0.99 -9.72 -3.46
CA ASP A 42 2.25 -10.45 -3.55
C ASP A 42 3.10 -9.79 -4.64
N ASP A 43 4.35 -9.50 -4.30
CA ASP A 43 5.38 -9.28 -5.32
C ASP A 43 5.55 -10.56 -6.14
N PRO A 44 5.38 -10.53 -7.47
CA PRO A 44 5.61 -11.70 -8.32
C PRO A 44 7.02 -12.28 -8.22
N ASP A 45 8.03 -11.49 -7.85
CA ASP A 45 9.41 -11.95 -7.66
C ASP A 45 9.66 -12.44 -6.22
N GLY A 46 8.74 -12.14 -5.29
CA GLY A 46 8.79 -12.61 -3.90
C GLY A 46 9.78 -11.87 -3.00
N GLU A 47 10.37 -10.77 -3.45
CA GLU A 47 11.46 -10.08 -2.78
C GLU A 47 10.99 -8.89 -1.93
N VAL A 48 9.87 -8.28 -2.31
CA VAL A 48 9.35 -7.06 -1.68
C VAL A 48 8.04 -7.34 -0.96
N GLY A 49 7.97 -6.95 0.31
CA GLY A 49 6.70 -6.93 1.02
C GLY A 49 5.87 -5.73 0.55
N VAL A 50 4.73 -5.96 -0.11
CA VAL A 50 3.80 -4.88 -0.52
C VAL A 50 2.57 -4.91 0.39
N GLU A 51 2.33 -3.81 1.09
CA GLU A 51 1.24 -3.69 2.05
C GLU A 51 0.65 -2.29 2.00
N THR A 52 -0.66 -2.20 2.14
CA THR A 52 -1.34 -0.92 2.31
C THR A 52 -2.15 -0.97 3.59
N ILE A 53 -1.97 0.03 4.45
CA ILE A 53 -2.66 0.13 5.74
C ILE A 53 -3.54 1.37 5.78
N LEU A 54 -4.74 1.22 6.33
CA LEU A 54 -5.65 2.31 6.64
C LEU A 54 -5.56 2.68 8.13
N TRP A 55 -5.31 3.96 8.40
CA TRP A 55 -5.20 4.51 9.75
C TRP A 55 -6.27 5.57 9.96
N ARG A 56 -6.90 5.57 11.13
CA ARG A 56 -7.71 6.71 11.59
C ARG A 56 -6.81 7.68 12.33
N CYS A 57 -6.83 8.94 11.92
CA CYS A 57 -6.14 10.03 12.60
C CYS A 57 -7.00 10.64 13.72
N ASP A 58 -6.38 11.44 14.57
CA ASP A 58 -7.00 12.17 15.69
C ASP A 58 -8.09 13.17 15.26
N ASP A 59 -7.99 13.73 14.05
CA ASP A 59 -9.03 14.56 13.43
C ASP A 59 -10.18 13.75 12.79
N GLY A 60 -10.11 12.41 12.86
CA GLY A 60 -11.07 11.48 12.29
C GLY A 60 -10.85 11.14 10.82
N ALA A 61 -9.89 11.78 10.14
CA ALA A 61 -9.52 11.42 8.77
C ALA A 61 -9.03 9.98 8.69
N VAL A 62 -9.30 9.32 7.56
CA VAL A 62 -8.78 7.97 7.31
C VAL A 62 -7.71 8.04 6.23
N VAL A 63 -6.48 7.69 6.60
CA VAL A 63 -5.30 7.77 5.75
C VAL A 63 -4.93 6.41 5.19
N GLN A 64 -4.66 6.35 3.89
CA GLN A 64 -4.11 5.19 3.19
C GLN A 64 -2.59 5.33 3.06
N THR A 65 -1.86 4.32 3.55
CA THR A 65 -0.39 4.26 3.55
C THR A 65 0.09 3.01 2.81
N PRO A 66 0.37 3.10 1.51
CA PRO A 66 1.13 2.06 0.81
C PRO A 66 2.56 2.04 1.33
N LEU A 67 3.04 0.86 1.71
CA LEU A 67 4.36 0.62 2.25
C LEU A 67 5.00 -0.53 1.47
N THR A 68 6.27 -0.36 1.13
CA THR A 68 7.11 -1.47 0.68
C THR A 68 8.23 -1.75 1.67
N TYR A 69 8.52 -3.04 1.86
CA TYR A 69 9.57 -3.52 2.76
C TYR A 69 10.61 -4.29 1.96
N ARG A 70 11.83 -3.77 1.90
CA ARG A 70 12.95 -4.33 1.11
C ARG A 70 14.08 -4.83 1.99
N ALA A 71 14.83 -5.80 1.49
CA ALA A 71 16.02 -6.36 2.14
C ALA A 71 17.30 -5.53 1.93
N ALA A 72 17.24 -4.51 1.06
CA ALA A 72 18.33 -3.60 0.75
C ALA A 72 17.75 -2.24 0.28
N PRO A 73 18.53 -1.15 0.30
CA PRO A 73 18.11 0.13 -0.27
C PRO A 73 17.71 0.00 -1.75
N LEU A 74 16.65 0.69 -2.15
CA LEU A 74 16.24 0.90 -3.53
C LEU A 74 16.92 2.15 -4.09
N ALA A 75 17.80 1.96 -5.08
CA ALA A 75 18.46 3.06 -5.78
C ALA A 75 17.45 3.89 -6.57
N GLY A 76 17.55 5.22 -6.49
CA GLY A 76 16.68 6.16 -7.19
C GLY A 76 15.34 6.43 -6.48
N ALA A 77 15.12 5.84 -5.30
CA ALA A 77 13.93 6.06 -4.48
C ALA A 77 14.28 6.64 -3.09
N GLU A 78 15.44 7.27 -2.95
CA GLU A 78 15.97 7.79 -1.68
C GLU A 78 14.99 8.79 -1.04
N ASP A 79 14.35 9.64 -1.84
CA ASP A 79 13.35 10.62 -1.39
C ASP A 79 12.05 9.98 -0.86
N HIS A 80 11.85 8.69 -1.15
CA HIS A 80 10.70 7.90 -0.70
C HIS A 80 11.03 6.93 0.44
N LEU A 81 12.30 6.86 0.88
CA LEU A 81 12.66 6.11 2.07
C LEU A 81 12.05 6.78 3.29
N ILE A 82 11.16 6.06 3.98
CA ILE A 82 10.57 6.54 5.23
C ILE A 82 11.57 6.32 6.37
N THR A 83 12.04 5.08 6.52
CA THR A 83 12.98 4.69 7.59
C THR A 83 13.50 3.27 7.38
N THR A 84 14.41 2.82 8.24
CA THR A 84 14.72 1.40 8.42
C THR A 84 14.01 0.84 9.66
N THR A 85 13.77 -0.47 9.66
CA THR A 85 13.19 -1.18 10.81
C THR A 85 13.81 -2.55 10.98
N GLN A 86 13.97 -2.99 12.23
CA GLN A 86 14.43 -4.32 12.56
C GLN A 86 13.25 -5.28 12.60
N HIS A 87 13.23 -6.26 11.68
CA HIS A 87 12.28 -7.37 11.71
C HIS A 87 12.87 -8.55 12.48
N SER A 88 12.14 -9.08 13.47
CA SER A 88 12.67 -10.13 14.35
C SER A 88 13.08 -11.43 13.64
N VAL A 89 12.42 -11.76 12.52
CA VAL A 89 12.76 -12.92 11.67
C VAL A 89 13.65 -12.56 10.47
N LEU A 90 13.30 -11.52 9.70
CA LEU A 90 13.95 -11.22 8.42
C LEU A 90 15.19 -10.32 8.56
N GLY A 91 15.48 -9.74 9.73
CA GLY A 91 16.58 -8.79 9.86
C GLY A 91 16.18 -7.35 9.55
N GLU A 92 17.15 -6.49 9.27
CA GLU A 92 16.91 -5.10 8.88
C GLU A 92 16.09 -5.02 7.58
N ARG A 93 15.18 -4.04 7.52
CA ARG A 93 14.30 -3.77 6.38
C ARG A 93 14.30 -2.28 6.08
N TRP A 94 14.35 -1.94 4.80
CA TRP A 94 14.13 -0.58 4.31
C TRP A 94 12.65 -0.39 4.00
N VAL A 95 12.04 0.62 4.61
CA VAL A 95 10.61 0.89 4.50
C VAL A 95 10.42 2.15 3.66
N TYR A 96 9.75 2.00 2.52
CA TYR A 96 9.45 3.09 1.60
C TYR A 96 7.98 3.43 1.61
N ASP A 97 7.67 4.68 1.26
CA ASP A 97 6.37 5.04 0.74
C ASP A 97 6.19 4.33 -0.61
N GLY A 98 5.20 3.44 -0.69
CA GLY A 98 5.01 2.57 -1.86
C GLY A 98 4.85 3.34 -3.16
N CYS A 99 4.38 4.59 -3.12
CA CYS A 99 4.27 5.45 -4.30
C CYS A 99 5.61 5.67 -5.04
N GLY A 100 6.76 5.57 -4.34
CA GLY A 100 8.09 5.66 -4.92
C GLY A 100 8.68 4.32 -5.37
N ASP A 101 7.93 3.22 -5.27
CA ASP A 101 8.42 1.87 -5.50
C ASP A 101 7.79 1.21 -6.75
N PRO A 102 8.59 0.83 -7.77
CA PRO A 102 8.08 0.17 -8.97
C PRO A 102 7.32 -1.14 -8.70
N VAL A 103 7.64 -1.86 -7.62
CA VAL A 103 6.98 -3.12 -7.28
C VAL A 103 5.58 -2.86 -6.73
N TRP A 104 5.40 -1.79 -5.93
CA TRP A 104 4.06 -1.36 -5.52
C TRP A 104 3.24 -0.93 -6.73
N ALA A 105 3.80 -0.10 -7.62
CA ALA A 105 3.09 0.34 -8.82
C ALA A 105 2.71 -0.85 -9.73
N ARG A 106 3.64 -1.78 -10.00
CA ARG A 106 3.40 -3.01 -10.77
C ARG A 106 2.26 -3.83 -10.20
N THR A 107 2.27 -4.07 -8.89
CA THR A 107 1.26 -4.90 -8.23
C THR A 107 -0.10 -4.23 -8.19
N LEU A 108 -0.17 -2.92 -7.94
CA LEU A 108 -1.41 -2.15 -7.95
C LEU A 108 -2.03 -2.07 -9.35
N VAL A 109 -1.23 -1.72 -10.37
CA VAL A 109 -1.69 -1.64 -11.78
C VAL A 109 -2.21 -3.00 -12.25
N THR A 110 -1.46 -4.07 -11.96
CA THR A 110 -1.89 -5.45 -12.26
C THR A 110 -3.21 -5.75 -11.56
N GLY A 111 -3.32 -5.45 -10.26
CA GLY A 111 -4.53 -5.70 -9.48
C GLY A 111 -5.75 -4.98 -10.04
N ILE A 112 -5.60 -3.72 -10.44
CA ILE A 112 -6.67 -2.92 -11.02
C ILE A 112 -7.11 -3.48 -12.37
N LEU A 113 -6.18 -3.69 -13.30
CA LEU A 113 -6.50 -4.06 -14.69
C LEU A 113 -7.00 -5.50 -14.84
N THR A 114 -6.57 -6.40 -13.96
CA THR A 114 -7.00 -7.81 -13.97
C THR A 114 -8.22 -8.09 -13.10
N GLY A 115 -8.68 -7.09 -12.33
CA GLY A 115 -9.77 -7.27 -11.38
C GLY A 115 -9.40 -8.13 -10.17
N ALA A 116 -8.10 -8.26 -9.89
CA ALA A 116 -7.60 -9.09 -8.80
C ALA A 116 -8.02 -8.54 -7.44
N ARG A 117 -8.08 -9.45 -6.47
CA ARG A 117 -8.35 -9.17 -5.06
C ARG A 117 -7.04 -9.15 -4.27
N GLN A 118 -7.09 -8.72 -3.02
CA GLN A 118 -5.94 -8.82 -2.12
C GLN A 118 -5.42 -10.26 -2.01
N SER A 119 -4.12 -10.40 -1.79
CA SER A 119 -3.49 -11.68 -1.45
C SER A 119 -4.03 -12.22 -0.13
N GLN A 120 -4.24 -13.54 -0.08
CA GLN A 120 -4.60 -14.24 1.15
C GLN A 120 -3.39 -14.28 2.10
N MET A 121 -3.64 -13.99 3.37
CA MET A 121 -2.63 -14.05 4.42
C MET A 121 -2.80 -15.33 5.24
N PHE A 122 -1.67 -15.90 5.66
CA PHE A 122 -1.63 -17.08 6.51
C PHE A 122 -0.59 -16.90 7.61
N LEU A 123 -0.89 -17.39 8.81
CA LEU A 123 0.07 -17.58 9.90
C LEU A 123 0.57 -19.02 9.86
N GLU A 124 1.87 -19.22 10.02
CA GLU A 124 2.39 -20.55 10.37
C GLU A 124 2.49 -20.66 11.90
N GLN A 125 1.69 -21.56 12.47
CA GLN A 125 1.62 -21.83 13.91
C GLN A 125 1.77 -23.33 14.12
N ASP A 126 2.77 -23.74 14.90
CA ASP A 126 3.04 -25.15 15.24
C ASP A 126 3.16 -26.08 14.00
N GLY A 127 3.63 -25.54 12.87
CA GLY A 127 3.76 -26.27 11.60
C GLY A 127 2.47 -26.30 10.75
N GLU A 128 1.38 -25.71 11.24
CA GLU A 128 0.11 -25.58 10.52
C GLU A 128 -0.08 -24.18 9.94
N ARG A 129 -0.73 -24.12 8.77
CA ARG A 129 -1.13 -22.85 8.13
C ARG A 129 -2.53 -22.47 8.57
N VAL A 130 -2.66 -21.29 9.16
CA VAL A 130 -3.93 -20.73 9.62
C VAL A 130 -4.25 -19.48 8.80
N ASP A 131 -5.36 -19.52 8.07
CA ASP A 131 -5.86 -18.39 7.28
C ASP A 131 -6.17 -17.20 8.18
N ILE A 132 -5.63 -16.04 7.82
CA ILE A 132 -5.99 -14.77 8.43
C ILE A 132 -7.09 -14.14 7.57
N PRO A 133 -8.32 -13.97 8.08
CA PRO A 133 -9.38 -13.31 7.34
C PRO A 133 -8.96 -11.90 6.91
N ALA A 134 -9.24 -11.55 5.66
CA ALA A 134 -8.96 -10.22 5.14
C ALA A 134 -9.79 -9.17 5.90
N ARG A 135 -9.10 -8.26 6.61
CA ARG A 135 -9.74 -7.13 7.32
C ARG A 135 -10.18 -6.02 6.37
N MET A 136 -9.53 -5.95 5.20
CA MET A 136 -9.93 -5.14 4.06
C MET A 136 -10.07 -6.03 2.84
N GLN A 137 -11.18 -5.88 2.12
CA GLN A 137 -11.37 -6.51 0.82
C GLN A 137 -11.12 -5.46 -0.26
N VAL A 138 -10.30 -5.79 -1.24
CA VAL A 138 -10.09 -4.94 -2.42
C VAL A 138 -10.41 -5.70 -3.69
N ARG A 139 -10.80 -4.97 -4.73
CA ARG A 139 -11.03 -5.54 -6.05
C ARG A 139 -10.78 -4.49 -7.13
N GLY A 140 -9.96 -4.84 -8.12
CA GLY A 140 -9.80 -4.04 -9.33
C GLY A 140 -11.07 -4.02 -10.17
N SER A 141 -11.28 -2.94 -10.92
CA SER A 141 -12.44 -2.80 -11.82
C SER A 141 -12.27 -3.53 -13.15
N GLY A 142 -11.03 -3.88 -13.53
CA GLY A 142 -10.72 -4.50 -14.81
C GLY A 142 -11.12 -5.96 -14.92
N SER A 143 -10.98 -6.48 -16.14
CA SER A 143 -11.25 -7.88 -16.52
C SER A 143 -10.15 -8.46 -17.43
N GLY A 144 -9.02 -7.76 -17.53
CA GLY A 144 -7.89 -8.19 -18.34
C GLY A 144 -7.20 -9.42 -17.76
N THR A 145 -6.36 -10.06 -18.57
CA THR A 145 -5.54 -11.22 -18.14
C THR A 145 -4.10 -10.83 -17.81
N SER A 146 -3.69 -9.60 -18.15
CA SER A 146 -2.36 -9.06 -17.89
C SER A 146 -2.42 -7.54 -17.77
N ALA A 147 -1.32 -6.95 -17.33
CA ALA A 147 -1.09 -5.51 -17.25
C ALA A 147 0.24 -5.16 -17.93
N PRO A 148 0.40 -3.93 -18.45
CA PRO A 148 1.69 -3.46 -18.93
C PRO A 148 2.73 -3.52 -17.81
N PRO A 149 4.00 -3.84 -18.13
CA PRO A 149 5.05 -3.86 -17.13
C PRO A 149 5.30 -2.44 -16.58
N VAL A 150 5.52 -2.36 -15.26
CA VAL A 150 6.04 -1.16 -14.60
C VAL A 150 7.48 -1.43 -14.21
N ALA A 151 8.41 -0.74 -14.88
CA ALA A 151 9.85 -0.92 -14.69
C ALA A 151 10.48 0.13 -13.77
N SER A 152 9.97 1.36 -13.81
CA SER A 152 10.46 2.50 -13.03
C SER A 152 9.31 3.39 -12.58
N ILE A 153 9.59 4.24 -11.60
CA ILE A 153 8.76 5.40 -11.26
C ILE A 153 9.46 6.62 -11.86
N ASP A 154 8.73 7.39 -12.66
CA ASP A 154 9.26 8.57 -13.33
C ASP A 154 9.03 9.84 -12.51
N GLU A 155 7.89 9.90 -11.81
CA GLU A 155 7.51 11.05 -11.00
C GLU A 155 6.51 10.65 -9.90
N VAL A 156 6.64 11.26 -8.73
CA VAL A 156 5.68 11.16 -7.62
C VAL A 156 5.37 12.56 -7.10
N THR A 157 4.11 12.95 -7.18
CA THR A 157 3.66 14.29 -6.79
C THR A 157 2.44 14.21 -5.90
N ASP A 158 2.50 14.86 -4.75
CA ASP A 158 1.33 15.06 -3.89
C ASP A 158 0.48 16.21 -4.42
N ASP A 159 -0.82 15.96 -4.62
CA ASP A 159 -1.83 16.93 -5.02
C ASP A 159 -2.94 16.97 -3.96
N GLY A 160 -2.74 17.83 -2.96
CA GLY A 160 -3.62 17.90 -1.80
C GLY A 160 -3.69 16.58 -1.03
N ASN A 161 -4.84 15.90 -1.11
CA ASN A 161 -5.11 14.65 -0.38
C ASN A 161 -4.93 13.38 -1.23
N LEU A 162 -4.33 13.49 -2.42
CA LEU A 162 -3.95 12.36 -3.26
C LEU A 162 -2.48 12.46 -3.67
N THR A 163 -1.89 11.32 -4.02
CA THR A 163 -0.58 11.27 -4.69
C THR A 163 -0.77 10.76 -6.11
N VAL A 164 -0.13 11.43 -7.07
CA VAL A 164 -0.04 11.02 -8.46
C VAL A 164 1.33 10.37 -8.68
N VAL A 165 1.33 9.17 -9.23
CA VAL A 165 2.55 8.42 -9.58
C VAL A 165 2.55 8.19 -11.08
N ARG A 166 3.63 8.59 -11.77
CA ARG A 166 3.83 8.33 -13.19
C ARG A 166 4.85 7.21 -13.35
N ALA A 167 4.48 6.21 -14.14
CA ALA A 167 5.30 5.04 -14.41
C ALA A 167 5.10 4.58 -15.86
N GLY A 168 5.95 5.05 -16.76
CA GLY A 168 5.78 4.93 -18.20
C GLY A 168 4.48 5.57 -18.67
N ASP A 169 3.67 4.82 -19.42
CA ASP A 169 2.38 5.27 -19.93
C ASP A 169 1.23 5.20 -18.91
N THR A 170 1.53 4.85 -17.65
CA THR A 170 0.53 4.71 -16.58
C THR A 170 0.64 5.86 -15.57
N GLU A 171 -0.47 6.55 -15.35
CA GLU A 171 -0.63 7.47 -14.23
C GLU A 171 -1.53 6.84 -13.16
N ILE A 172 -1.05 6.75 -11.93
CA ILE A 172 -1.78 6.23 -10.77
C ILE A 172 -2.13 7.40 -9.85
N ALA A 173 -3.41 7.67 -9.68
CA ALA A 173 -3.90 8.57 -8.64
C ALA A 173 -4.32 7.75 -7.42
N LEU A 174 -3.65 7.95 -6.29
CA LEU A 174 -3.91 7.27 -5.03
C LEU A 174 -4.53 8.23 -4.02
N ALA A 175 -5.69 7.89 -3.46
CA ALA A 175 -6.25 8.65 -2.34
C ALA A 175 -5.38 8.45 -1.10
N ARG A 176 -4.69 9.50 -0.63
CA ARG A 176 -4.01 9.48 0.67
C ARG A 176 -4.99 9.64 1.81
N VAL A 177 -6.01 10.47 1.63
CA VAL A 177 -7.15 10.56 2.54
C VAL A 177 -8.36 9.93 1.84
N LEU A 178 -9.00 8.95 2.49
CA LEU A 178 -10.17 8.26 1.93
C LEU A 178 -11.31 9.24 1.65
N GLY A 179 -12.02 9.00 0.54
CA GLY A 179 -13.08 9.89 0.05
C GLY A 179 -12.58 11.03 -0.84
N THR A 180 -11.26 11.19 -1.02
CA THR A 180 -10.69 12.13 -1.99
C THR A 180 -11.12 11.74 -3.42
N PRO A 181 -11.73 12.65 -4.21
CA PRO A 181 -12.06 12.37 -5.60
C PRO A 181 -10.80 12.12 -6.45
N LEU A 182 -10.78 10.99 -7.16
CA LEU A 182 -9.61 10.58 -7.97
C LEU A 182 -9.85 10.70 -9.47
N GLY A 183 -11.05 11.12 -9.90
CA GLY A 183 -11.45 11.12 -11.31
C GLY A 183 -11.92 9.75 -11.79
N GLU A 184 -11.99 9.60 -13.10
CA GLU A 184 -12.53 8.41 -13.78
C GLU A 184 -11.40 7.53 -14.33
N GLY A 185 -11.66 6.23 -14.44
CA GLY A 185 -10.73 5.26 -15.02
C GLY A 185 -10.83 3.87 -14.37
N PRO A 186 -10.01 2.91 -14.83
CA PRO A 186 -9.81 1.66 -14.11
C PRO A 186 -9.39 1.95 -12.67
N HIS A 187 -10.00 1.29 -11.70
CA HIS A 187 -9.85 1.68 -10.30
C HIS A 187 -9.77 0.50 -9.34
N LEU A 188 -9.23 0.76 -8.16
CA LEU A 188 -9.23 -0.17 -7.03
C LEU A 188 -10.35 0.22 -6.06
N LEU A 189 -11.30 -0.69 -5.85
CA LEU A 189 -12.30 -0.55 -4.78
C LEU A 189 -11.80 -1.20 -3.51
N GLY A 190 -12.05 -0.57 -2.37
CA GLY A 190 -11.77 -1.06 -1.03
C GLY A 190 -13.00 -1.08 -0.16
N ARG A 191 -13.11 -2.10 0.70
CA ARG A 191 -14.14 -2.21 1.73
C ARG A 191 -13.54 -2.70 3.04
N VAL A 192 -13.74 -1.94 4.11
CA VAL A 192 -13.33 -2.32 5.47
C VAL A 192 -14.42 -3.18 6.11
N GLY A 193 -14.05 -4.39 6.55
CA GLY A 193 -15.01 -5.35 7.09
C GLY A 193 -16.08 -5.83 6.08
N HIS A 194 -17.06 -6.58 6.57
CA HIS A 194 -18.09 -7.20 5.70
C HIS A 194 -19.25 -6.26 5.36
N ARG A 195 -19.52 -5.27 6.22
CA ARG A 195 -20.63 -4.32 6.08
C ARG A 195 -20.18 -2.87 5.82
N GLY A 196 -18.89 -2.66 5.61
CA GLY A 196 -18.37 -1.32 5.32
C GLY A 196 -18.84 -0.82 3.95
N GLU A 197 -18.87 0.50 3.81
CA GLU A 197 -19.05 1.14 2.52
C GLU A 197 -17.84 0.86 1.62
N THR A 198 -18.11 0.78 0.32
CA THR A 198 -17.04 0.62 -0.68
C THR A 198 -16.54 2.00 -1.07
N THR A 199 -15.23 2.17 -1.09
CA THR A 199 -14.57 3.43 -1.47
C THR A 199 -13.55 3.19 -2.58
N VAL A 200 -13.30 4.19 -3.41
CA VAL A 200 -12.24 4.15 -4.42
C VAL A 200 -10.93 4.50 -3.74
N LEU A 201 -9.94 3.60 -3.85
CA LEU A 201 -8.62 3.77 -3.22
C LEU A 201 -7.59 4.34 -4.19
N ALA A 202 -7.67 3.94 -5.45
CA ALA A 202 -6.76 4.34 -6.52
C ALA A 202 -7.47 4.31 -7.87
N VAL A 203 -7.05 5.15 -8.80
CA VAL A 203 -7.52 5.19 -10.20
C VAL A 203 -6.32 5.25 -11.12
N LEU A 204 -6.36 4.47 -12.20
CA LEU A 204 -5.44 4.62 -13.33
C LEU A 204 -6.02 5.64 -14.30
N ARG A 205 -5.30 6.73 -14.51
CA ARG A 205 -5.69 7.81 -15.41
C ARG A 205 -4.99 7.63 -16.75
N THR A 206 -5.73 7.84 -17.83
CA THR A 206 -5.16 7.97 -19.18
C THR A 206 -4.91 9.44 -19.47
N HIS A 207 -3.71 9.75 -19.97
CA HIS A 207 -3.40 11.03 -20.57
C HIS A 207 -3.96 11.17 -21.98
#